data_AF-A0A139PSI1-F1
#
_entry.id   AF-A0A139PSI1-F1
#
_cell.length_a   1.000
_cell.length_b   1.000
_cell.length_c   1.000
_cell.angle_alpha   90.00
_cell.angle_beta   90.00
_cell.angle_gamma   90.00
#
_symmetry.space_group_name_H-M   'P 1'
#
loop_
_entity.id
_entity.type
_entity.pdbx_description
1 polymer ?
#
loop_
_entity_poly.entity_id
_entity_poly.type
_entity_poly.pdbx_seq_one_letter_code
_entity_poly.pdbx_strand_id
1 'polypeptide(L)'
;MITYYPLQGEQVISSVKEIIVQDIKENLEDKENLVFYYTEKQDSTLKGIVNRSVMKQVYDLTSSKVEETEKTSLAKVHLTEDGKPFTLDQLFSDPSKAKEQLIKELTSFLQDKKLEQEKIDQVVKGLSDQDLSAWNFDYKDSQIILYPSQSVENLDEIALPVSSFFEVIQSSYLLDKDAELYKAYFEKKNRKVVALTFDDGPNPATTNQALDTLSKHGIKATFFVLGKNVSGNEEILKRMKADGHVIGNHSWSHPVLSKLSLDEAKNKLLIRRMR
;
A
#
# COMPACT_ATOMS: atom_id res chain seq x y z
N MET A 1 -40.23 13.09 -7.24
CA MET A 1 -39.08 12.24 -6.85
C MET A 1 -39.56 10.83 -6.55
N ILE A 2 -38.83 9.82 -7.01
CA ILE A 2 -39.06 8.40 -6.75
C ILE A 2 -37.77 7.77 -6.24
N THR A 3 -37.82 7.00 -5.17
CA THR A 3 -36.63 6.38 -4.56
C THR A 3 -36.81 4.88 -4.39
N TYR A 4 -35.87 4.11 -4.91
CA TYR A 4 -35.80 2.66 -4.78
C TYR A 4 -34.65 2.29 -3.85
N TYR A 5 -34.98 2.07 -2.58
CA TYR A 5 -33.99 1.58 -1.62
C TYR A 5 -33.76 0.08 -1.82
N PRO A 6 -32.49 -0.38 -1.92
CA PRO A 6 -32.22 -1.81 -1.99
C PRO A 6 -32.57 -2.48 -0.66
N LEU A 7 -33.16 -3.67 -0.78
CA LEU A 7 -33.45 -4.54 0.34
C LEU A 7 -32.36 -5.60 0.49
N GLN A 8 -32.04 -5.92 1.73
CA GLN A 8 -31.34 -7.13 2.13
C GLN A 8 -32.33 -7.99 2.94
N GLY A 9 -32.78 -9.09 2.35
CA GLY A 9 -33.98 -9.78 2.84
C GLY A 9 -35.19 -8.84 2.78
N GLU A 10 -35.78 -8.53 3.94
CA GLU A 10 -36.91 -7.61 4.06
C GLU A 10 -36.51 -6.21 4.60
N GLN A 11 -35.22 -5.99 4.91
CA GLN A 11 -34.75 -4.74 5.51
C GLN A 11 -34.06 -3.83 4.50
N VAL A 12 -34.28 -2.52 4.63
CA VAL A 12 -33.57 -1.51 3.84
C VAL A 12 -32.12 -1.40 4.30
N ILE A 13 -31.20 -1.31 3.34
CA ILE A 13 -29.78 -1.06 3.61
C ILE A 13 -29.58 0.40 4.06
N SER A 14 -29.32 0.61 5.35
CA SER A 14 -29.28 1.95 5.98
C SER A 14 -28.25 2.89 5.36
N SER A 15 -27.04 2.41 5.06
CA SER A 15 -25.97 3.23 4.48
C SER A 15 -26.35 3.82 3.11
N VAL A 16 -27.04 3.04 2.27
CA VAL A 16 -27.56 3.53 0.98
C VAL A 16 -28.65 4.58 1.20
N LYS A 17 -29.56 4.33 2.15
CA LYS A 17 -30.63 5.28 2.48
C LYS A 17 -30.06 6.61 2.95
N GLU A 18 -29.04 6.60 3.80
CA GLU A 18 -28.40 7.81 4.32
C GLU A 18 -27.79 8.65 3.20
N ILE A 19 -27.09 8.05 2.24
CA ILE A 19 -26.52 8.74 1.07
C ILE A 19 -27.63 9.43 0.26
N ILE A 20 -28.70 8.71 -0.05
CA ILE A 20 -29.82 9.27 -0.84
C ILE A 20 -30.50 10.41 -0.07
N VAL A 21 -30.75 10.24 1.23
CA VAL A 21 -31.36 11.28 2.07
C VAL A 21 -30.47 12.51 2.17
N GLN A 22 -29.14 12.34 2.18
CA GLN A 22 -28.20 13.46 2.19
C GLN A 22 -28.26 14.24 0.87
N ASP A 23 -28.20 13.56 -0.28
CA ASP A 23 -28.30 14.23 -1.59
C ASP A 23 -29.63 14.96 -1.76
N ILE A 24 -30.73 14.37 -1.28
CA ILE A 24 -32.05 15.02 -1.29
C ILE A 24 -32.05 16.32 -0.49
N LYS A 25 -31.34 16.36 0.65
CA LYS A 25 -31.31 17.55 1.51
C LYS A 25 -30.41 18.65 0.94
N GLU A 26 -29.31 18.28 0.32
CA GLU A 26 -28.26 19.23 -0.08
C GLU A 26 -28.36 19.67 -1.54
N ASN A 27 -28.80 18.79 -2.44
CA ASN A 27 -28.62 18.95 -3.89
C ASN A 27 -29.92 18.79 -4.69
N LEU A 28 -31.07 18.54 -4.06
CA LEU A 28 -32.34 18.45 -4.77
C LEU A 28 -32.95 19.85 -4.96
N GLU A 29 -32.98 20.30 -6.21
CA GLU A 29 -33.60 21.57 -6.58
C GLU A 29 -35.13 21.43 -6.74
N ASP A 30 -35.87 22.47 -6.36
CA ASP A 30 -37.32 22.57 -6.56
C ASP A 30 -37.64 23.05 -7.99
N LYS A 31 -37.50 22.13 -8.95
CA LYS A 31 -37.80 22.31 -10.38
C LYS A 31 -38.85 21.29 -10.84
N GLU A 32 -39.50 21.52 -11.98
CA GLU A 32 -40.41 20.56 -12.65
C GLU A 32 -39.64 19.37 -13.27
N ASN A 33 -38.94 18.62 -12.41
CA ASN A 33 -38.11 17.48 -12.77
C ASN A 33 -38.66 16.19 -12.15
N LEU A 34 -38.47 15.08 -12.86
CA LEU A 34 -38.63 13.75 -12.31
C LEU A 34 -37.26 13.18 -11.93
N VAL A 35 -37.01 13.08 -10.62
CA VAL A 35 -35.76 12.54 -10.07
C VAL A 35 -35.95 11.11 -9.58
N PHE A 36 -35.09 10.21 -10.02
CA PHE A 36 -34.98 8.82 -9.56
C PHE A 36 -33.70 8.60 -8.77
N TYR A 37 -33.84 7.91 -7.63
CA TYR A 37 -32.71 7.33 -6.91
C TYR A 37 -32.84 5.82 -6.87
N TYR A 38 -31.77 5.10 -7.19
CA TYR A 38 -31.74 3.63 -7.20
C TYR A 38 -30.32 3.12 -6.94
N THR A 39 -30.14 1.80 -6.91
CA THR A 39 -28.79 1.20 -6.85
C THR A 39 -28.59 0.19 -7.95
N GLU A 40 -27.35 0.15 -8.45
CA GLU A 40 -26.88 -0.88 -9.37
C GLU A 40 -25.88 -1.77 -8.62
N LYS A 41 -26.07 -3.10 -8.69
CA LYS A 41 -25.10 -4.05 -8.13
C LYS A 41 -23.87 -4.06 -9.03
N GLN A 42 -22.69 -4.01 -8.42
CA GLN A 42 -21.42 -4.12 -9.11
C GLN A 42 -20.68 -5.38 -8.66
N ASP A 43 -19.80 -5.85 -9.53
CA ASP A 43 -18.88 -6.92 -9.19
C ASP A 43 -17.92 -6.46 -8.08
N SER A 44 -17.58 -7.41 -7.23
CA SER A 44 -16.56 -7.26 -6.20
C SER A 44 -15.55 -8.37 -6.39
N THR A 45 -14.28 -7.99 -6.31
CA THR A 45 -13.13 -8.89 -6.34
C THR A 45 -12.68 -9.27 -4.92
N LEU A 46 -13.40 -8.80 -3.89
CA LEU A 46 -13.23 -9.22 -2.51
C LEU A 46 -14.28 -10.29 -2.14
N LYS A 47 -13.82 -11.35 -1.49
CA LYS A 47 -14.65 -12.50 -1.08
C LYS A 47 -15.72 -12.08 -0.08
N GLY A 48 -16.99 -12.44 -0.36
CA GLY A 48 -18.11 -12.15 0.54
C GLY A 48 -18.50 -10.67 0.64
N ILE A 49 -17.95 -9.83 -0.25
CA ILE A 49 -18.27 -8.41 -0.34
C ILE A 49 -19.04 -8.17 -1.64
N VAL A 50 -20.07 -7.34 -1.57
CA VAL A 50 -20.89 -6.91 -2.70
C VAL A 50 -20.81 -5.40 -2.83
N ASN A 51 -20.57 -4.92 -4.04
CA ASN A 51 -20.51 -3.50 -4.33
C ASN A 51 -21.87 -3.01 -4.85
N ARG A 52 -22.27 -1.80 -4.46
CA ARG A 52 -23.42 -1.12 -5.05
C ARG A 52 -23.09 0.33 -5.36
N SER A 53 -23.43 0.79 -6.55
CA SER A 53 -23.43 2.22 -6.88
C SER A 53 -24.79 2.80 -6.55
N VAL A 54 -24.80 3.92 -5.83
CA VAL A 54 -25.99 4.73 -5.57
C VAL A 54 -26.14 5.71 -6.73
N MET A 55 -27.20 5.55 -7.51
CA MET A 55 -27.43 6.31 -8.74
C MET A 55 -28.50 7.38 -8.53
N LYS A 56 -28.27 8.54 -9.12
CA LYS A 56 -29.26 9.61 -9.31
C LYS A 56 -29.48 9.81 -10.81
N GLN A 57 -30.74 9.95 -11.19
CA GLN A 57 -31.11 10.20 -12.57
C GLN A 57 -32.21 11.26 -12.61
N VAL A 58 -32.02 12.30 -13.40
CA VAL A 58 -32.92 13.46 -13.47
C VAL A 58 -33.50 13.56 -14.88
N TYR A 59 -34.80 13.75 -14.95
CA TYR A 59 -35.53 13.99 -16.19
C TYR A 59 -36.23 15.35 -16.15
N ASP A 60 -36.09 16.13 -17.21
CA ASP A 60 -36.82 17.38 -17.42
C ASP A 60 -38.21 17.08 -18.01
N LEU A 61 -39.25 17.64 -17.37
CA LEU A 61 -40.64 17.47 -17.79
C LEU A 61 -41.23 18.74 -18.44
N THR A 62 -40.51 19.85 -18.46
CA THR A 62 -40.97 21.13 -19.04
C THR A 62 -41.02 21.09 -20.56
N SER A 63 -40.24 20.20 -21.15
CA SER A 63 -40.16 19.94 -22.58
C SER A 63 -41.30 19.03 -23.06
N SER A 64 -41.75 19.21 -24.31
CA SER A 64 -42.73 18.34 -24.97
C SER A 64 -42.30 16.85 -25.07
N LYS A 65 -41.03 16.56 -24.79
CA LYS A 65 -40.46 15.21 -24.68
C LYS A 65 -39.76 15.06 -23.33
N VAL A 66 -39.94 13.91 -22.68
CA VAL A 66 -39.18 13.55 -21.49
C VAL A 66 -37.72 13.36 -21.88
N GLU A 67 -36.81 14.14 -21.31
CA GLU A 67 -35.36 14.11 -21.60
C GLU A 67 -34.58 13.83 -20.32
N GLU A 68 -33.62 12.90 -20.39
CA GLU A 68 -32.67 12.65 -19.30
C GLU A 68 -31.60 13.75 -19.32
N THR A 69 -31.49 14.50 -18.23
CA THR A 69 -30.55 15.63 -18.10
C THR A 69 -29.35 15.29 -17.22
N GLU A 70 -29.48 14.29 -16.36
CA GLU A 70 -28.42 13.85 -15.46
C GLU A 70 -28.50 12.34 -15.23
N LYS A 71 -27.35 11.67 -15.27
CA LYS A 71 -27.15 10.33 -14.69
C LYS A 71 -25.81 10.30 -13.96
N THR A 72 -25.86 10.25 -12.63
CA THR A 72 -24.68 10.36 -11.75
C THR A 72 -24.61 9.21 -10.75
N SER A 73 -23.39 8.75 -10.47
CA SER A 73 -23.12 7.84 -9.36
C SER A 73 -22.72 8.67 -8.15
N LEU A 74 -23.62 8.78 -7.17
CA LEU A 74 -23.42 9.58 -5.96
C LEU A 74 -22.32 9.01 -5.06
N ALA A 75 -22.30 7.68 -4.94
CA ALA A 75 -21.36 6.96 -4.12
C ALA A 75 -21.30 5.49 -4.52
N LYS A 76 -20.20 4.84 -4.15
CA LYS A 76 -20.08 3.39 -4.15
C LYS A 76 -20.04 2.92 -2.71
N VAL A 77 -20.83 1.90 -2.38
CA VAL A 77 -20.83 1.27 -1.07
C VAL A 77 -20.37 -0.18 -1.19
N HIS A 78 -19.54 -0.61 -0.25
CA HIS A 78 -19.15 -2.00 -0.08
C HIS A 78 -19.97 -2.59 1.07
N LEU A 79 -20.56 -3.74 0.83
CA LEU A 79 -21.44 -4.41 1.76
C LEU A 79 -21.03 -5.85 1.95
N THR A 80 -21.14 -6.37 3.16
CA THR A 80 -21.11 -7.80 3.40
C THR A 80 -22.34 -8.47 2.77
N GLU A 81 -22.32 -9.80 2.62
CA GLU A 81 -23.47 -10.56 2.11
C GLU A 81 -24.76 -10.38 2.94
N ASP A 82 -24.65 -10.04 4.22
CA ASP A 82 -25.78 -9.69 5.10
C ASP A 82 -26.16 -8.20 5.07
N GLY A 83 -25.62 -7.42 4.12
CA GLY A 83 -26.01 -6.04 3.84
C GLY A 83 -25.46 -4.99 4.81
N LYS A 84 -24.48 -5.35 5.66
CA LYS A 84 -23.82 -4.39 6.55
C LYS A 84 -22.70 -3.65 5.82
N PRO A 85 -22.38 -2.40 6.22
CA PRO A 85 -21.25 -1.67 5.66
C PRO A 85 -19.93 -2.42 5.86
N PHE A 86 -19.20 -2.61 4.77
CA PHE A 86 -17.81 -3.05 4.78
C PHE A 86 -16.91 -1.84 4.53
N THR A 87 -16.07 -1.51 5.50
CA THR A 87 -15.20 -0.33 5.47
C THR A 87 -13.73 -0.75 5.34
N LEU A 88 -12.87 0.14 4.85
CA LEU A 88 -11.49 -0.21 4.47
C LEU A 88 -10.67 -0.79 5.64
N ASP A 89 -10.92 -0.37 6.87
CA ASP A 89 -10.29 -0.91 8.08
C ASP A 89 -10.55 -2.41 8.27
N GLN A 90 -11.72 -2.91 7.85
CA GLN A 90 -12.08 -4.32 7.98
C GLN A 90 -11.29 -5.23 7.02
N LEU A 91 -10.65 -4.67 5.99
CA LEU A 91 -9.75 -5.41 5.10
C LEU A 91 -8.44 -5.82 5.79
N PHE A 92 -8.13 -5.25 6.97
CA PHE A 92 -6.87 -5.43 7.65
C PHE A 92 -7.03 -6.07 9.03
N SER A 93 -6.05 -6.90 9.42
CA SER A 93 -6.00 -7.51 10.75
C SER A 93 -5.49 -6.54 11.81
N ASP A 94 -4.79 -5.48 11.39
CA ASP A 94 -4.28 -4.39 12.24
C ASP A 94 -4.53 -3.05 11.52
N PRO A 95 -5.70 -2.42 11.73
CA PRO A 95 -6.07 -1.19 11.03
C PRO A 95 -5.11 -0.01 11.28
N SER A 96 -4.50 0.05 12.46
CA SER A 96 -3.56 1.13 12.80
C SER A 96 -2.28 1.03 11.97
N LYS A 97 -1.68 -0.16 11.90
CA LYS A 97 -0.51 -0.40 11.04
C LYS A 97 -0.86 -0.31 9.56
N ALA A 98 -2.04 -0.76 9.16
CA ALA A 98 -2.50 -0.63 7.79
C ALA A 98 -2.60 0.84 7.36
N LYS A 99 -3.15 1.71 8.22
CA LYS A 99 -3.22 3.16 7.96
C LYS A 99 -1.82 3.76 7.82
N GLU A 100 -0.88 3.42 8.70
CA GLU A 100 0.52 3.88 8.60
C GLU A 100 1.15 3.47 7.25
N GLN A 101 1.01 2.19 6.87
CA GLN A 101 1.55 1.67 5.63
C GLN A 101 0.85 2.27 4.40
N LEU A 102 -0.48 2.48 4.43
CA LEU A 102 -1.23 3.15 3.37
C LEU A 102 -0.73 4.58 3.15
N ILE A 103 -0.54 5.35 4.23
CA ILE A 103 -0.01 6.72 4.13
C ILE A 103 1.41 6.73 3.56
N LYS A 104 2.25 5.77 3.92
CA LYS A 104 3.61 5.64 3.37
C LYS A 104 3.59 5.34 1.86
N GLU A 105 2.84 4.32 1.44
CA GLU A 105 2.75 3.93 0.02
C GLU A 105 2.06 5.02 -0.81
N LEU A 106 1.04 5.70 -0.27
CA LEU A 106 0.42 6.89 -0.83
C LEU A 106 1.45 8.00 -1.06
N THR A 107 2.23 8.34 -0.03
CA THR A 107 3.25 9.40 -0.13
C THR A 107 4.26 9.08 -1.22
N SER A 108 4.74 7.84 -1.28
CA SER A 108 5.65 7.38 -2.34
C SER A 108 5.02 7.47 -3.73
N PHE A 109 3.76 7.06 -3.89
CA PHE A 109 3.03 7.17 -5.15
C PHE A 109 2.94 8.62 -5.64
N LEU A 110 2.61 9.56 -4.74
CA LEU A 110 2.49 10.98 -5.08
C LEU A 110 3.85 11.60 -5.43
N GLN A 111 4.93 11.20 -4.75
CA GLN A 111 6.30 11.60 -5.07
C GLN A 111 6.74 11.09 -6.45
N ASP A 112 6.41 9.84 -6.80
CA ASP A 112 6.71 9.25 -8.10
C ASP A 112 5.96 9.94 -9.25
N LYS A 113 4.76 10.44 -8.97
CA LYS A 113 3.98 11.30 -9.87
C LYS A 113 4.55 12.72 -10.00
N LYS A 114 5.61 13.06 -9.25
CA LYS A 114 6.29 14.36 -9.25
C LYS A 114 5.37 15.53 -8.89
N LEU A 115 4.42 15.30 -7.99
CA LEU A 115 3.60 16.39 -7.44
C LEU A 115 4.47 17.32 -6.58
N GLU A 116 4.06 18.58 -6.49
CA GLU A 116 4.66 19.56 -5.59
C GLU A 116 4.44 19.16 -4.14
N GLN A 117 5.45 19.36 -3.27
CA GLN A 117 5.42 18.91 -1.88
C GLN A 117 4.19 19.42 -1.11
N GLU A 118 3.79 20.67 -1.33
CA GLU A 118 2.61 21.25 -0.68
C GLU A 118 1.31 20.49 -1.04
N LYS A 119 1.17 20.06 -2.31
CA LYS A 119 0.02 19.24 -2.75
C LYS A 119 0.06 17.85 -2.14
N ILE A 120 1.25 17.25 -2.02
CA ILE A 120 1.43 15.96 -1.36
C ILE A 120 0.97 16.05 0.10
N ASP A 121 1.44 17.07 0.82
CA ASP A 121 1.10 17.28 2.22
C ASP A 121 -0.41 17.49 2.42
N GLN A 122 -1.07 18.22 1.50
CA GLN A 122 -2.52 18.43 1.52
C GLN A 122 -3.28 17.11 1.33
N VAL A 123 -2.92 16.29 0.34
CA VAL A 123 -3.58 15.00 0.08
C VAL A 123 -3.38 14.04 1.24
N VAL A 124 -2.14 13.90 1.71
CA VAL A 124 -1.79 13.01 2.83
C VAL A 124 -2.56 13.42 4.08
N LYS A 125 -2.58 14.71 4.41
CA LYS A 125 -3.30 15.24 5.57
C LYS A 125 -4.81 15.01 5.47
N GLY A 126 -5.39 15.27 4.30
CA GLY A 126 -6.83 15.10 4.07
C GLY A 126 -7.35 13.69 4.30
N LEU A 127 -6.49 12.68 4.12
CA LEU A 127 -6.76 11.28 4.43
C LEU A 127 -6.33 10.93 5.88
N SER A 128 -5.14 11.34 6.31
CA SER A 128 -4.59 10.95 7.62
C SER A 128 -5.41 11.47 8.80
N ASP A 129 -6.08 12.62 8.66
CA ASP A 129 -6.92 13.22 9.70
C ASP A 129 -8.24 12.44 9.92
N GLN A 130 -8.62 11.56 8.99
CA GLN A 130 -9.85 10.76 9.06
C GLN A 130 -9.58 9.34 9.58
N ASP A 131 -10.56 8.72 10.22
CA ASP A 131 -10.50 7.29 10.52
C ASP A 131 -10.46 6.45 9.23
N LEU A 132 -9.74 5.32 9.25
CA LEU A 132 -9.57 4.47 8.07
C LEU A 132 -10.92 3.93 7.55
N SER A 133 -11.91 3.78 8.43
CA SER A 133 -13.27 3.38 8.08
C SER A 133 -14.03 4.40 7.23
N ALA A 134 -13.62 5.67 7.27
CA ALA A 134 -14.23 6.76 6.50
C ALA A 134 -13.60 6.93 5.11
N TRP A 135 -12.52 6.21 4.81
CA TRP A 135 -11.84 6.35 3.53
C TRP A 135 -12.62 5.66 2.43
N ASN A 136 -12.99 6.44 1.41
CA ASN A 136 -13.54 5.89 0.17
C ASN A 136 -12.45 5.09 -0.52
N PHE A 137 -12.78 3.85 -0.90
CA PHE A 137 -11.84 2.99 -1.58
C PHE A 137 -12.51 2.20 -2.68
N ASP A 138 -11.69 1.58 -3.50
CA ASP A 138 -12.11 0.51 -4.39
C ASP A 138 -11.06 -0.61 -4.40
N TYR A 139 -11.43 -1.77 -4.92
CA TYR A 139 -10.51 -2.89 -5.07
C TYR A 139 -10.64 -3.47 -6.48
N LYS A 140 -9.59 -3.34 -7.29
CA LYS A 140 -9.53 -3.88 -8.66
C LYS A 140 -8.08 -4.23 -9.02
N ASP A 141 -7.88 -5.20 -9.89
CA ASP A 141 -6.57 -5.52 -10.47
C ASP A 141 -5.42 -5.70 -9.45
N SER A 142 -5.68 -6.37 -8.33
CA SER A 142 -4.71 -6.55 -7.23
C SER A 142 -4.24 -5.23 -6.59
N GLN A 143 -5.08 -4.19 -6.60
CA GLN A 143 -4.79 -2.85 -6.09
C GLN A 143 -5.91 -2.34 -5.20
N ILE A 144 -5.53 -1.65 -4.12
CA ILE A 144 -6.41 -0.81 -3.33
C ILE A 144 -6.39 0.57 -3.97
N ILE A 145 -7.56 1.06 -4.36
CA ILE A 145 -7.74 2.37 -4.96
C ILE A 145 -8.25 3.32 -3.90
N LEU A 146 -7.62 4.47 -3.77
CA LEU A 146 -8.05 5.54 -2.88
C LEU A 146 -8.36 6.79 -3.69
N TYR A 147 -9.22 7.63 -3.14
CA TYR A 147 -9.64 8.88 -3.76
C TYR A 147 -9.18 10.05 -2.89
N PRO A 148 -8.54 11.08 -3.47
CA PRO A 148 -8.22 12.30 -2.73
C PRO A 148 -9.50 12.96 -2.19
N SER A 149 -9.46 13.44 -0.94
CA SER A 149 -10.59 14.17 -0.34
C SER A 149 -10.88 15.52 -1.01
N GLN A 150 -9.93 16.04 -1.80
CA GLN A 150 -10.03 17.29 -2.55
C GLN A 150 -9.56 17.07 -3.98
N SER A 151 -10.16 17.79 -4.94
CA SER A 151 -9.74 17.71 -6.34
C SER A 151 -8.29 18.19 -6.47
N VAL A 152 -7.44 17.31 -6.99
CA VAL A 152 -6.04 17.61 -7.32
C VAL A 152 -5.86 17.40 -8.81
N GLU A 153 -5.28 18.40 -9.46
CA GLU A 153 -5.08 18.38 -10.91
C GLU A 153 -4.33 17.11 -11.36
N ASN A 154 -4.91 16.39 -12.32
CA ASN A 154 -4.39 15.13 -12.85
C ASN A 154 -4.25 13.98 -11.83
N LEU A 155 -5.03 14.00 -10.75
CA LEU A 155 -5.06 12.94 -9.74
C LEU A 155 -6.49 12.58 -9.35
N ASP A 156 -7.09 11.67 -10.12
CA ASP A 156 -8.45 11.18 -9.85
C ASP A 156 -8.45 10.00 -8.89
N GLU A 157 -7.48 9.09 -9.02
CA GLU A 157 -7.36 7.90 -8.18
C GLU A 157 -5.88 7.59 -7.83
N ILE A 158 -5.68 7.02 -6.64
CA ILE A 158 -4.40 6.53 -6.15
C ILE A 158 -4.48 5.02 -6.06
N ALA A 159 -3.73 4.33 -6.92
CA ALA A 159 -3.76 2.88 -6.99
C ALA A 159 -2.53 2.27 -6.31
N LEU A 160 -2.74 1.61 -5.18
CA LEU A 160 -1.70 1.02 -4.33
C LEU A 160 -1.72 -0.50 -4.45
N PRO A 161 -0.59 -1.17 -4.74
CA PRO A 161 -0.56 -2.62 -4.92
C PRO A 161 -0.89 -3.35 -3.61
N VAL A 162 -1.83 -4.30 -3.66
CA VAL A 162 -2.28 -5.05 -2.47
C VAL A 162 -1.13 -5.79 -1.77
N SER A 163 -0.10 -6.18 -2.54
CA SER A 163 1.09 -6.86 -2.03
C SER A 163 1.89 -6.03 -1.03
N SER A 164 1.82 -4.69 -1.09
CA SER A 164 2.45 -3.80 -0.11
C SER A 164 1.82 -3.91 1.28
N PHE A 165 0.66 -4.57 1.40
CA PHE A 165 -0.11 -4.69 2.64
C PHE A 165 -0.28 -6.14 3.12
N PHE A 166 0.34 -7.12 2.47
CA PHE A 166 0.20 -8.54 2.83
C PHE A 166 0.62 -8.86 4.27
N GLU A 167 1.43 -8.02 4.91
CA GLU A 167 1.79 -8.20 6.32
C GLU A 167 0.61 -8.01 7.28
N VAL A 168 -0.37 -7.18 6.90
CA VAL A 168 -1.49 -6.76 7.77
C VAL A 168 -2.86 -6.99 7.15
N ILE A 169 -2.95 -7.62 5.97
CA ILE A 169 -4.22 -7.88 5.29
C ILE A 169 -4.95 -9.08 5.91
N GLN A 170 -6.28 -9.01 5.99
CA GLN A 170 -7.13 -10.17 6.26
C GLN A 170 -7.28 -10.98 4.96
N SER A 171 -6.41 -11.98 4.79
CA SER A 171 -6.34 -12.80 3.58
C SER A 171 -7.63 -13.58 3.27
N SER A 172 -8.56 -13.71 4.23
CA SER A 172 -9.88 -14.30 4.03
C SER A 172 -10.74 -13.55 3.01
N TYR A 173 -10.46 -12.26 2.75
CA TYR A 173 -11.16 -11.47 1.73
C TYR A 173 -10.56 -11.60 0.32
N LEU A 174 -9.39 -12.21 0.17
CA LEU A 174 -8.74 -12.31 -1.14
C LEU A 174 -9.35 -13.46 -1.96
N LEU A 175 -9.58 -13.20 -3.25
CA LEU A 175 -10.07 -14.17 -4.23
C LEU A 175 -8.98 -14.53 -5.24
N ASP A 176 -9.14 -15.71 -5.86
CA ASP A 176 -8.42 -16.16 -7.05
C ASP A 176 -6.91 -15.83 -7.02
N LYS A 177 -6.49 -14.97 -7.95
CA LYS A 177 -5.11 -14.51 -8.14
C LYS A 177 -4.51 -13.89 -6.87
N ASP A 178 -5.27 -13.12 -6.11
CA ASP A 178 -4.75 -12.42 -4.93
C ASP A 178 -4.55 -13.38 -3.76
N ALA A 179 -5.37 -14.42 -3.66
CA ALA A 179 -5.15 -15.51 -2.70
C ALA A 179 -3.87 -16.32 -3.04
N GLU A 180 -3.59 -16.55 -4.32
CA GLU A 180 -2.34 -17.18 -4.76
C GLU A 180 -1.10 -16.31 -4.49
N LEU A 181 -1.19 -15.00 -4.78
CA LEU A 181 -0.13 -14.04 -4.45
C LEU A 181 0.16 -14.00 -2.95
N TYR A 182 -0.89 -13.99 -2.12
CA TYR A 182 -0.75 -14.02 -0.68
C TYR A 182 -0.12 -15.34 -0.20
N LYS A 183 -0.52 -16.49 -0.77
CA LYS A 183 0.08 -17.78 -0.44
C LYS A 183 1.59 -17.80 -0.73
N ALA A 184 2.00 -17.30 -1.89
CA ALA A 184 3.42 -17.20 -2.25
C ALA A 184 4.19 -16.27 -1.30
N TYR A 185 3.59 -15.13 -0.91
CA TYR A 185 4.14 -14.26 0.12
C TYR A 185 4.29 -14.98 1.47
N PHE A 186 3.25 -15.69 1.91
CA PHE A 186 3.23 -16.37 3.20
C PHE A 186 4.27 -17.49 3.27
N GLU A 187 4.41 -18.30 2.22
CA GLU A 187 5.45 -19.32 2.12
C GLU A 187 6.85 -18.70 2.15
N LYS A 188 7.06 -17.59 1.45
CA LYS A 188 8.34 -16.85 1.47
C LYS A 188 8.64 -16.25 2.85
N LYS A 189 7.66 -15.63 3.50
CA LYS A 189 7.80 -14.98 4.83
C LYS A 189 8.09 -16.01 5.92
N ASN A 190 7.48 -17.19 5.85
CA ASN A 190 7.65 -18.27 6.84
C ASN A 190 8.81 -19.22 6.55
N ARG A 191 9.57 -19.00 5.47
CA ARG A 191 10.78 -19.76 5.19
C ARG A 191 11.79 -19.51 6.32
N LYS A 192 12.20 -20.58 7.01
CA LYS A 192 13.22 -20.52 8.07
C LYS A 192 14.60 -20.28 7.48
N VAL A 193 14.94 -19.02 7.29
CA VAL A 193 16.27 -18.56 6.87
C VAL A 193 16.83 -17.59 7.89
N VAL A 194 18.15 -17.61 8.05
CA VAL A 194 18.90 -16.64 8.83
C VAL A 194 20.16 -16.29 8.06
N ALA A 195 20.53 -15.01 8.03
CA ALA A 195 21.77 -14.54 7.44
C ALA A 195 22.75 -14.20 8.57
N LEU A 196 23.84 -14.96 8.67
CA LEU A 196 24.94 -14.58 9.55
C LEU A 196 25.77 -13.48 8.90
N THR A 197 25.97 -12.39 9.63
CA THR A 197 26.78 -11.26 9.18
C THR A 197 27.89 -10.98 10.19
N PHE A 198 29.05 -10.55 9.69
CA PHE A 198 30.21 -10.18 10.50
C PHE A 198 30.70 -8.81 10.07
N ASP A 199 30.92 -7.93 11.05
CA ASP A 199 31.34 -6.53 10.81
C ASP A 199 32.81 -6.33 11.23
N ASP A 200 33.37 -5.16 10.93
CA ASP A 200 34.69 -4.66 11.34
C ASP A 200 35.94 -5.41 10.85
N GLY A 201 35.79 -6.55 10.19
CA GLY A 201 36.89 -7.31 9.62
C GLY A 201 37.59 -6.64 8.42
N PRO A 202 38.60 -7.30 7.83
CA PRO A 202 39.24 -8.51 8.32
C PRO A 202 40.14 -8.23 9.54
N ASN A 203 40.22 -9.19 10.45
CA ASN A 203 41.20 -9.24 11.53
C ASN A 203 41.99 -10.56 11.39
N PRO A 204 43.30 -10.52 11.14
CA PRO A 204 44.09 -11.73 10.87
C PRO A 204 44.10 -12.72 12.03
N ALA A 205 43.89 -12.27 13.27
CA ALA A 205 43.88 -13.12 14.45
C ALA A 205 42.59 -13.94 14.61
N THR A 206 41.46 -13.46 14.10
CA THR A 206 40.13 -14.05 14.39
C THR A 206 39.32 -14.40 13.16
N THR A 207 39.47 -13.67 12.05
CA THR A 207 38.65 -13.89 10.85
C THR A 207 38.87 -15.26 10.23
N ASN A 208 40.10 -15.77 10.24
CA ASN A 208 40.37 -17.13 9.76
C ASN A 208 39.66 -18.20 10.60
N GLN A 209 39.60 -18.02 11.93
CA GLN A 209 38.89 -18.95 12.82
C GLN A 209 37.38 -18.94 12.56
N ALA A 210 36.81 -17.78 12.26
CA ALA A 210 35.42 -17.66 11.83
C ALA A 210 35.19 -18.41 10.49
N LEU A 211 36.05 -18.21 9.49
CA LEU A 211 35.98 -18.91 8.21
C LEU A 211 36.09 -20.44 8.39
N ASP A 212 37.02 -20.90 9.21
CA ASP A 212 37.17 -22.32 9.55
C ASP A 212 35.90 -22.89 10.18
N THR A 213 35.28 -22.13 11.10
CA THR A 213 34.05 -22.53 11.78
C THR A 213 32.85 -22.58 10.83
N LEU A 214 32.70 -21.59 9.95
CA LEU A 214 31.64 -21.57 8.94
C LEU A 214 31.81 -22.75 7.95
N SER A 215 33.05 -23.00 7.52
CA SER A 215 33.39 -24.12 6.63
C SER A 215 33.06 -25.47 7.28
N LYS A 216 33.45 -25.66 8.56
CA LYS A 216 33.13 -26.87 9.35
C LYS A 216 31.63 -27.18 9.39
N HIS A 217 30.77 -26.15 9.40
CA HIS A 217 29.32 -26.33 9.41
C HIS A 217 28.68 -26.25 8.01
N GLY A 218 29.47 -26.09 6.95
CA GLY A 218 28.96 -26.00 5.58
C GLY A 218 28.12 -24.75 5.31
N ILE A 219 28.24 -23.70 6.13
CA ILE A 219 27.41 -22.49 6.06
C ILE A 219 28.14 -21.32 5.41
N LYS A 220 27.37 -20.42 4.79
CA LYS A 220 27.85 -19.16 4.21
C LYS A 220 27.40 -17.97 5.05
N ALA A 221 28.11 -16.86 4.89
CA ALA A 221 27.92 -15.65 5.67
C ALA A 221 28.27 -14.43 4.81
N THR A 222 27.91 -13.25 5.30
CA THR A 222 28.28 -11.96 4.70
C THR A 222 29.25 -11.24 5.64
N PHE A 223 30.41 -10.85 5.14
CA PHE A 223 31.41 -10.10 5.88
C PHE A 223 31.41 -8.63 5.43
N PHE A 224 30.93 -7.72 6.26
CA PHE A 224 31.05 -6.29 6.04
C PHE A 224 32.42 -5.83 6.52
N VAL A 225 33.33 -5.55 5.57
CA VAL A 225 34.74 -5.24 5.88
C VAL A 225 35.03 -3.75 5.90
N LEU A 226 35.97 -3.35 6.75
CA LEU A 226 36.53 -2.01 6.80
C LEU A 226 37.63 -1.84 5.77
N GLY A 227 37.52 -0.81 4.92
CA GLY A 227 38.52 -0.52 3.89
C GLY A 227 39.96 -0.39 4.44
N LYS A 228 40.13 0.26 5.60
CA LYS A 228 41.43 0.42 6.26
C LYS A 228 42.08 -0.90 6.69
N ASN A 229 41.29 -1.94 6.90
CA ASN A 229 41.76 -3.25 7.35
C ASN A 229 42.13 -4.18 6.18
N VAL A 230 41.82 -3.79 4.94
CA VAL A 230 42.08 -4.63 3.76
C VAL A 230 43.57 -4.73 3.45
N SER A 231 44.29 -3.61 3.56
CA SER A 231 45.73 -3.56 3.29
C SER A 231 46.48 -4.55 4.20
N GLY A 232 47.20 -5.50 3.62
CA GLY A 232 47.92 -6.55 4.34
C GLY A 232 47.07 -7.77 4.74
N ASN A 233 45.76 -7.76 4.45
CA ASN A 233 44.83 -8.87 4.69
C ASN A 233 44.11 -9.33 3.40
N GLU A 234 44.66 -9.00 2.23
CA GLU A 234 44.05 -9.25 0.92
C GLU A 234 43.79 -10.75 0.70
N GLU A 235 44.68 -11.61 1.19
CA GLU A 235 44.51 -13.07 1.11
C GLU A 235 43.32 -13.57 1.93
N ILE A 236 43.00 -12.92 3.05
CA ILE A 236 41.80 -13.26 3.84
C ILE A 236 40.54 -12.93 3.03
N LEU A 237 40.51 -11.80 2.32
CA LEU A 237 39.38 -11.45 1.45
C LEU A 237 39.26 -12.42 0.26
N LYS A 238 40.38 -12.78 -0.38
CA LYS A 238 40.39 -13.79 -1.44
C LYS A 238 39.85 -15.12 -0.93
N ARG A 239 40.25 -15.53 0.27
CA ARG A 239 39.73 -16.73 0.95
C ARG A 239 38.24 -16.63 1.22
N MET A 240 37.74 -15.53 1.80
CA MET A 240 36.30 -15.31 2.00
C MET A 240 35.50 -15.57 0.70
N LYS A 241 35.99 -15.00 -0.41
CA LYS A 241 35.33 -15.14 -1.71
C LYS A 241 35.42 -16.57 -2.26
N ALA A 242 36.60 -17.20 -2.16
CA ALA A 242 36.83 -18.57 -2.61
C ALA A 242 35.96 -19.57 -1.83
N ASP A 243 35.78 -19.36 -0.54
CA ASP A 243 34.94 -20.18 0.35
C ASP A 243 33.43 -19.92 0.13
N GLY A 244 33.05 -19.02 -0.79
CA GLY A 244 31.66 -18.76 -1.18
C GLY A 244 30.91 -17.77 -0.30
N HIS A 245 31.61 -16.98 0.52
CA HIS A 245 31.01 -15.91 1.33
C HIS A 245 30.77 -14.65 0.50
N VAL A 246 29.88 -13.79 1.00
CA VAL A 246 29.65 -12.45 0.42
C VAL A 246 30.52 -11.44 1.18
N ILE A 247 31.16 -10.52 0.44
CA ILE A 247 31.92 -9.42 1.03
C ILE A 247 31.11 -8.14 0.84
N GLY A 248 30.69 -7.54 1.96
CA GLY A 248 30.02 -6.26 2.05
C GLY A 248 30.99 -5.14 2.44
N ASN A 249 30.53 -3.90 2.29
CA ASN A 249 31.29 -2.70 2.61
C ASN A 249 30.84 -2.13 3.96
N HIS A 250 31.77 -1.96 4.90
CA HIS A 250 31.52 -1.40 6.23
C HIS A 250 32.12 -0.01 6.43
N SER A 251 32.23 0.78 5.36
CA SER A 251 33.00 2.02 5.27
C SER A 251 34.52 1.82 5.32
N TRP A 252 35.26 2.92 5.12
CA TRP A 252 36.71 2.89 5.21
C TRP A 252 37.24 2.66 6.63
N SER A 253 36.74 3.40 7.63
CA SER A 253 37.40 3.49 8.94
C SER A 253 36.47 3.42 10.15
N HIS A 254 35.19 3.08 9.94
CA HIS A 254 34.14 3.05 10.97
C HIS A 254 33.78 4.43 11.58
N PRO A 255 33.65 5.53 10.79
CA PRO A 255 33.09 6.77 11.32
C PRO A 255 31.57 6.65 11.46
N VAL A 256 30.98 7.46 12.35
CA VAL A 256 29.52 7.63 12.41
C VAL A 256 29.08 8.46 11.20
N LEU A 257 28.67 7.80 10.11
CA LEU A 257 28.42 8.43 8.81
C LEU A 257 27.38 9.56 8.87
N SER A 258 26.37 9.46 9.74
CA SER A 258 25.32 10.48 9.92
C SER A 258 25.81 11.79 10.54
N LYS A 259 27.04 11.83 11.07
CA LYS A 259 27.68 13.05 11.61
C LYS A 259 28.62 13.73 10.60
N LEU A 260 28.77 13.17 9.40
CA LEU A 260 29.60 13.73 8.35
C LEU A 260 28.76 14.52 7.35
N SER A 261 29.39 15.39 6.56
CA SER A 261 28.73 15.90 5.37
C SER A 261 28.41 14.76 4.40
N LEU A 262 27.43 14.96 3.52
CA LEU A 262 27.03 13.97 2.53
C LEU A 262 28.21 13.48 1.67
N ASP A 263 29.07 14.40 1.24
CA ASP A 263 30.22 14.07 0.39
C ASP A 263 31.30 13.32 1.17
N GLU A 264 31.55 13.68 2.43
CA GLU A 264 32.45 12.91 3.29
C GLU A 264 31.91 11.51 3.54
N ALA A 265 30.62 11.35 3.84
CA ALA A 265 30.01 10.03 4.04
C ALA A 265 30.11 9.16 2.78
N LYS A 266 29.81 9.73 1.59
CA LYS A 266 30.00 9.04 0.30
C LYS A 266 31.45 8.62 0.10
N ASN A 267 32.41 9.50 0.36
CA ASN A 267 33.83 9.20 0.25
C ASN A 267 34.24 8.04 1.16
N LYS A 268 33.66 7.90 2.36
CA LYS A 268 33.91 6.76 3.25
C LYS A 268 33.30 5.45 2.75
N LEU A 269 32.27 5.50 1.91
CA LEU A 269 31.64 4.33 1.28
C LEU A 269 32.29 3.94 -0.05
N LEU A 270 33.04 4.84 -0.69
CA LEU A 270 33.82 4.52 -1.89
C LEU A 270 35.08 3.72 -1.52
N ILE A 271 34.90 2.46 -1.10
CA ILE A 271 35.99 1.49 -1.12
C ILE A 271 36.29 1.24 -2.60
N ARG A 272 37.31 1.91 -3.12
CA ARG A 272 37.77 1.71 -4.50
C ARG A 272 38.00 0.21 -4.71
N ARG A 273 37.31 -0.38 -5.70
CA ARG A 273 37.61 -1.74 -6.15
C ARG A 273 39.12 -1.83 -6.35
N MET A 274 39.78 -2.67 -5.57
CA MET A 274 41.18 -3.02 -5.82
C MET A 274 41.24 -3.53 -7.27
N ARG A 275 42.06 -2.86 -8.08
CA ARG A 275 42.44 -3.35 -9.41
C ARG A 275 43.42 -4.50 -9.25
#